data_AF-A0A090EN92-F1
#
_entry.id   AF-A0A090EN92-F1
#
_cell.length_a   1.000
_cell.length_b   1.000
_cell.length_c   1.000
_cell.angle_alpha   90.00
_cell.angle_beta   90.00
_cell.angle_gamma   90.00
#
_symmetry.space_group_name_H-M   'P 1'
#
loop_
_entity.id
_entity.type
_entity.pdbx_description
1 polymer ?
#
loop_
_entity_poly.entity_id
_entity_poly.type
_entity_poly.pdbx_seq_one_letter_code
_entity_poly.pdbx_strand_id
1 'polypeptide(L)'
;MATTTITSGSTVTFSNSGAAANLTQSGSEDGSLQFTFDVLAASGGGTKTTIYSVDDGVKNDDGGASITVTNKAFADYNKDLLIQDQAGLQFAETSTKGAKFWVGTDGKIHYDASSLSAEIQALGANQTFTDTIQYAIKMSNGTLSIGKLTVTMHGTNDAAVITGTSTAELTETDAAQSTGGKLDATDVDSSAAFVTQTDAAGSNGYGKFSIAADGTWTYTMNSAHNEFVGGQDYTDSITVTTADGTSKVLTVTMQRFRDRGCRADRQRRSDRQRP
;
A
#
# COMPACT_ATOMS: atom_id res chain seq x y z
N MET A 1 -36.01 -1.67 4.84
CA MET A 1 -34.63 -1.96 4.40
C MET A 1 -34.09 -3.02 5.33
N ALA A 2 -33.58 -4.13 4.81
CA ALA A 2 -32.85 -5.09 5.62
C ALA A 2 -31.37 -4.70 5.57
N THR A 3 -30.74 -4.66 6.74
CA THR A 3 -29.31 -4.41 6.89
C THR A 3 -28.72 -5.64 7.56
N THR A 4 -27.69 -6.23 6.98
CA THR A 4 -26.93 -7.30 7.63
C THR A 4 -25.50 -6.81 7.81
N THR A 5 -25.04 -6.82 9.05
CA THR A 5 -23.64 -6.58 9.39
C THR A 5 -22.92 -7.93 9.34
N ILE A 6 -21.98 -8.08 8.43
CA ILE A 6 -21.05 -9.22 8.44
C ILE A 6 -19.88 -8.91 9.37
N THR A 7 -19.23 -9.97 9.85
CA THR A 7 -18.25 -9.98 10.96
C THR A 7 -17.00 -9.09 10.76
N SER A 8 -16.84 -8.49 9.58
CA SER A 8 -15.75 -7.57 9.21
C SER A 8 -16.10 -6.07 9.31
N GLY A 9 -17.30 -5.68 9.77
CA GLY A 9 -17.68 -4.27 9.92
C GLY A 9 -18.20 -3.58 8.64
N SER A 10 -18.37 -4.32 7.54
CA SER A 10 -18.98 -3.81 6.30
C SER A 10 -20.51 -3.73 6.40
N THR A 11 -21.10 -2.66 5.85
CA THR A 11 -22.56 -2.44 5.79
C THR A 11 -23.06 -2.71 4.38
N VAL A 12 -23.85 -3.78 4.18
CA VAL A 12 -24.56 -4.05 2.92
C VAL A 12 -26.00 -3.58 3.02
N THR A 13 -26.45 -2.75 2.08
CA THR A 13 -27.83 -2.20 2.04
C THR A 13 -28.61 -2.85 0.90
N PHE A 14 -29.77 -3.45 1.21
CA PHE A 14 -30.66 -4.05 0.20
C PHE A 14 -31.84 -3.12 -0.13
N SER A 15 -32.11 -2.88 -1.41
CA SER A 15 -33.35 -2.28 -1.89
C SER A 15 -34.44 -3.36 -2.03
N ASN A 16 -35.63 -3.10 -1.49
CA ASN A 16 -36.68 -4.10 -1.32
C ASN A 16 -37.65 -4.14 -2.52
N SER A 17 -37.16 -4.18 -3.76
CA SER A 17 -37.98 -4.00 -4.97
C SER A 17 -38.45 -5.29 -5.64
N GLY A 18 -38.11 -6.48 -5.14
CA GLY A 18 -38.40 -7.74 -5.83
C GLY A 18 -37.64 -7.91 -7.15
N ALA A 19 -36.70 -7.04 -7.47
CA ALA A 19 -35.75 -7.15 -8.58
C ALA A 19 -34.33 -7.36 -8.01
N ALA A 20 -33.39 -7.79 -8.85
CA ALA A 20 -31.98 -7.81 -8.47
C ALA A 20 -31.52 -6.41 -8.06
N ALA A 21 -30.85 -6.31 -6.91
CA ALA A 21 -30.36 -5.06 -6.37
C ALA A 21 -28.92 -4.80 -6.83
N ASN A 22 -28.52 -3.53 -6.94
CA ASN A 22 -27.09 -3.25 -7.02
C ASN A 22 -26.45 -3.54 -5.67
N LEU A 23 -25.35 -4.29 -5.68
CA LEU A 23 -24.57 -4.64 -4.51
C LEU A 23 -23.24 -3.91 -4.56
N THR A 24 -22.82 -3.36 -3.43
CA THR A 24 -21.51 -2.73 -3.29
C THR A 24 -20.84 -3.32 -2.06
N GLN A 25 -19.57 -3.67 -2.20
CA GLN A 25 -18.71 -4.07 -1.10
C GLN A 25 -17.43 -3.27 -1.17
N SER A 26 -16.95 -2.82 0.00
CA SER A 26 -15.67 -2.14 0.11
C SER A 26 -14.73 -2.88 1.05
N GLY A 27 -13.43 -2.74 0.78
CA GLY A 27 -12.34 -3.26 1.60
C GLY A 27 -11.14 -2.30 1.57
N SER A 28 -10.12 -2.62 2.35
CA SER A 28 -8.80 -1.97 2.29
C SER A 28 -7.82 -2.93 1.61
N GLU A 29 -6.82 -2.39 0.93
CA GLU A 29 -5.78 -3.19 0.25
C GLU A 29 -5.08 -4.19 1.17
N ASP A 30 -4.97 -3.90 2.48
CA ASP A 30 -4.38 -4.76 3.51
C ASP A 30 -5.35 -5.79 4.10
N GLY A 31 -6.61 -5.73 3.66
CA GLY A 31 -7.67 -6.61 4.12
C GLY A 31 -7.77 -7.91 3.33
N SER A 32 -8.89 -8.61 3.50
CA SER A 32 -9.25 -9.71 2.61
C SER A 32 -9.53 -9.17 1.20
N LEU A 33 -8.89 -9.77 0.19
CA LEU A 33 -9.21 -9.57 -1.23
C LEU A 33 -10.30 -10.53 -1.74
N GLN A 34 -10.87 -11.31 -0.83
CA GLN A 34 -11.94 -12.26 -1.09
C GLN A 34 -13.23 -11.80 -0.42
N PHE A 35 -14.32 -11.79 -1.19
CA PHE A 35 -15.64 -11.34 -0.74
C PHE A 35 -16.71 -12.34 -1.14
N THR A 36 -17.76 -12.44 -0.34
CA THR A 36 -18.95 -13.25 -0.64
C THR A 36 -20.20 -12.41 -0.55
N PHE A 37 -21.10 -12.56 -1.51
CA PHE A 37 -22.31 -11.76 -1.63
C PHE A 37 -23.53 -12.67 -1.49
N ASP A 38 -24.37 -12.36 -0.52
CA ASP A 38 -25.67 -12.98 -0.37
C ASP A 38 -26.69 -12.22 -1.23
N VAL A 39 -27.15 -12.86 -2.29
CA VAL A 39 -28.14 -12.29 -3.21
C VAL A 39 -29.51 -12.83 -2.79
N LEU A 40 -30.21 -12.08 -1.94
CA LEU A 40 -31.57 -12.41 -1.54
C LEU A 40 -32.58 -11.77 -2.51
N ALA A 41 -33.21 -12.60 -3.33
CA ALA A 41 -34.40 -12.19 -4.05
C ALA A 41 -35.57 -12.04 -3.07
N ALA A 42 -36.14 -10.83 -2.99
CA ALA A 42 -37.41 -10.60 -2.31
C ALA A 42 -38.54 -11.20 -3.13
N SER A 43 -38.74 -12.52 -3.03
CA SER A 43 -39.79 -13.27 -3.74
C SER A 43 -41.21 -12.99 -3.22
N GLY A 44 -41.44 -11.87 -2.55
CA GLY A 44 -42.74 -11.58 -1.93
C GLY A 44 -43.10 -12.52 -0.77
N GLY A 45 -42.11 -13.17 -0.14
CA GLY A 45 -42.30 -13.86 1.14
C GLY A 45 -42.29 -15.39 1.11
N GLY A 46 -41.50 -16.06 0.27
CA GLY A 46 -41.33 -17.51 0.44
C GLY A 46 -40.37 -18.16 -0.53
N THR A 47 -39.25 -18.66 0.00
CA THR A 47 -38.18 -19.45 -0.65
C THR A 47 -37.13 -18.62 -1.39
N LYS A 48 -35.84 -18.91 -1.10
CA LYS A 48 -34.66 -18.36 -1.77
C LYS A 48 -34.80 -18.58 -3.27
N THR A 49 -34.89 -17.52 -4.05
CA THR A 49 -34.78 -17.60 -5.51
C THR A 49 -33.30 -17.43 -5.85
N THR A 50 -32.72 -18.48 -6.41
CA THR A 50 -31.28 -18.71 -6.59
C THR A 50 -30.67 -17.68 -7.54
N ILE A 51 -29.40 -17.35 -7.30
CA ILE A 51 -28.55 -16.76 -8.35
C ILE A 51 -28.64 -17.67 -9.57
N TYR A 52 -28.91 -17.06 -10.73
CA TYR A 52 -29.07 -17.78 -11.98
C TYR A 52 -27.75 -17.80 -12.76
N SER A 53 -27.08 -16.65 -12.82
CA SER A 53 -25.78 -16.50 -13.48
C SER A 53 -25.00 -15.29 -12.97
N VAL A 54 -23.69 -15.32 -13.16
CA VAL A 54 -22.76 -14.19 -12.99
C VAL A 54 -22.04 -13.94 -14.32
N ASP A 55 -21.52 -12.72 -14.52
CA ASP A 55 -20.95 -12.29 -15.80
C ASP A 55 -20.04 -11.06 -15.63
N ASP A 56 -18.98 -10.93 -16.43
CA ASP A 56 -18.02 -9.83 -16.34
C ASP A 56 -18.52 -8.49 -16.94
N GLY A 57 -19.68 -8.53 -17.59
CA GLY A 57 -20.32 -7.40 -18.25
C GLY A 57 -19.94 -7.21 -19.72
N VAL A 58 -19.04 -8.02 -20.27
CA VAL A 58 -18.64 -8.03 -21.66
C VAL A 58 -19.56 -8.95 -22.46
N LYS A 59 -20.14 -8.44 -23.54
CA LYS A 59 -21.20 -9.16 -24.24
C LYS A 59 -20.65 -10.33 -25.08
N ASN A 60 -21.03 -11.57 -24.76
CA ASN A 60 -20.85 -12.78 -25.57
C ASN A 60 -19.38 -13.20 -25.83
N ASP A 61 -18.50 -13.09 -24.84
CA ASP A 61 -17.08 -13.41 -24.99
C ASP A 61 -16.64 -14.75 -24.38
N ASP A 62 -17.54 -15.47 -23.69
CA ASP A 62 -17.30 -16.75 -23.02
C ASP A 62 -17.25 -18.01 -23.93
N GLY A 63 -17.27 -17.84 -25.26
CA GLY A 63 -17.13 -18.96 -26.19
C GLY A 63 -18.40 -19.78 -26.45
N GLY A 64 -19.58 -19.29 -26.06
CA GLY A 64 -20.81 -19.53 -26.81
C GLY A 64 -21.55 -20.84 -26.54
N ALA A 65 -22.73 -20.69 -25.93
CA ALA A 65 -23.88 -21.42 -26.43
C ALA A 65 -24.49 -20.62 -27.60
N SER A 66 -24.64 -21.26 -28.77
CA SER A 66 -25.48 -20.72 -29.85
C SER A 66 -26.94 -20.73 -29.39
N ILE A 67 -27.33 -19.72 -28.60
CA ILE A 67 -28.71 -19.52 -28.18
C ILE A 67 -29.41 -18.74 -29.29
N THR A 68 -30.27 -19.44 -30.03
CA THR A 68 -31.21 -18.81 -30.96
C THR A 68 -32.33 -18.17 -30.15
N VAL A 69 -32.23 -16.85 -29.92
CA VAL A 69 -33.31 -16.08 -29.31
C VAL A 69 -34.41 -15.87 -30.35
N THR A 70 -35.48 -16.66 -30.27
CA THR A 70 -36.64 -16.56 -31.18
C THR A 70 -37.52 -15.33 -30.93
N ASN A 71 -37.24 -14.56 -29.87
CA ASN A 71 -38.02 -13.37 -29.50
C ASN A 71 -37.16 -12.09 -29.57
N LYS A 72 -37.32 -11.34 -30.67
CA LYS A 72 -36.50 -10.18 -31.06
C LYS A 72 -36.62 -8.93 -30.16
N ALA A 73 -37.35 -9.04 -29.04
CA ALA A 73 -37.56 -7.96 -28.08
C ALA A 73 -36.46 -7.84 -27.01
N PHE A 74 -35.43 -8.71 -27.03
CA PHE A 74 -34.34 -8.76 -26.04
C PHE A 74 -32.95 -8.58 -26.65
N ALA A 75 -32.78 -7.59 -27.53
CA ALA A 75 -31.54 -7.38 -28.29
C ALA A 75 -30.35 -6.80 -27.48
N ASP A 76 -30.55 -6.41 -26.21
CA ASP A 76 -29.52 -5.75 -25.39
C ASP A 76 -28.97 -6.57 -24.22
N TYR A 77 -29.45 -7.81 -24.03
CA TYR A 77 -29.04 -8.67 -22.92
C TYR A 77 -27.68 -9.34 -23.21
N ASN A 78 -26.79 -9.39 -22.21
CA ASN A 78 -25.59 -10.22 -22.32
C ASN A 78 -26.03 -11.68 -22.39
N LYS A 79 -25.77 -12.38 -23.50
CA LYS A 79 -26.31 -13.73 -23.70
C LYS A 79 -25.80 -14.73 -22.66
N ASP A 80 -24.66 -14.42 -22.07
CA ASP A 80 -23.96 -15.24 -21.08
C ASP A 80 -24.82 -15.33 -19.80
N LEU A 81 -25.47 -14.21 -19.42
CA LEU A 81 -26.45 -14.17 -18.32
C LEU A 81 -27.73 -15.01 -18.56
N LEU A 82 -27.99 -15.54 -19.76
CA LEU A 82 -29.17 -16.39 -20.05
C LEU A 82 -28.95 -17.87 -19.74
N ILE A 83 -27.70 -18.28 -19.52
CA ILE A 83 -27.31 -19.65 -19.17
C ILE A 83 -27.32 -19.77 -17.64
N GLN A 84 -27.76 -20.91 -17.10
CA GLN A 84 -27.70 -21.13 -15.66
C GLN A 84 -26.31 -21.63 -15.27
N ASP A 85 -25.65 -20.92 -14.37
CA ASP A 85 -24.41 -21.39 -13.76
C ASP A 85 -24.74 -22.49 -12.76
N GLN A 86 -24.14 -23.67 -12.92
CA GLN A 86 -24.34 -24.75 -11.95
C GLN A 86 -23.49 -24.50 -10.71
N ALA A 87 -24.14 -24.52 -9.55
CA ALA A 87 -23.48 -24.41 -8.26
C ALA A 87 -22.38 -25.47 -8.12
N GLY A 88 -21.13 -25.02 -7.96
CA GLY A 88 -19.97 -25.90 -7.77
C GLY A 88 -19.28 -26.39 -9.05
N LEU A 89 -19.78 -26.07 -10.26
CA LEU A 89 -18.96 -26.18 -11.46
C LEU A 89 -18.12 -24.91 -11.59
N GLN A 90 -16.80 -25.12 -11.60
CA GLN A 90 -15.72 -24.14 -11.62
C GLN A 90 -15.68 -23.35 -12.95
N PHE A 91 -16.75 -22.68 -13.33
CA PHE A 91 -16.69 -21.58 -14.30
C PHE A 91 -16.29 -20.32 -13.52
N ALA A 92 -15.05 -20.32 -13.00
CA ALA A 92 -14.47 -19.12 -12.46
C ALA A 92 -14.27 -18.17 -13.64
N GLU A 93 -15.23 -17.27 -13.84
CA GLU A 93 -15.11 -16.21 -14.80
C GLU A 93 -14.15 -15.16 -14.26
N THR A 94 -13.60 -14.37 -15.17
CA THR A 94 -12.60 -13.37 -14.86
C THR A 94 -13.20 -12.02 -15.17
N SER A 95 -13.21 -11.12 -14.19
CA SER A 95 -13.74 -9.78 -14.40
C SER A 95 -12.90 -9.05 -15.44
N THR A 96 -13.41 -7.94 -15.95
CA THR A 96 -12.63 -7.03 -16.81
C THR A 96 -11.32 -6.56 -16.16
N LYS A 97 -11.20 -6.63 -14.83
CA LYS A 97 -9.98 -6.31 -14.09
C LYS A 97 -9.09 -7.50 -13.78
N GLY A 98 -9.52 -8.73 -14.04
CA GLY A 98 -8.71 -9.93 -13.79
C GLY A 98 -9.04 -10.68 -12.49
N ALA A 99 -10.07 -10.27 -11.75
CA ALA A 99 -10.49 -10.95 -10.53
C ALA A 99 -11.35 -12.16 -10.87
N LYS A 100 -11.23 -13.25 -10.10
CA LYS A 100 -12.07 -14.43 -10.30
C LYS A 100 -13.41 -14.24 -9.60
N PHE A 101 -14.48 -14.73 -10.20
CA PHE A 101 -15.78 -14.79 -9.55
C PHE A 101 -16.57 -16.03 -9.96
N TRP A 102 -17.45 -16.51 -9.08
CA TRP A 102 -18.25 -17.72 -9.32
C TRP A 102 -19.48 -17.80 -8.40
N VAL A 103 -20.45 -18.64 -8.78
CA VAL A 103 -21.54 -19.04 -7.89
C VAL A 103 -21.11 -20.24 -7.05
N GLY A 104 -20.99 -20.04 -5.73
CA GLY A 104 -20.60 -21.07 -4.79
C GLY A 104 -21.69 -22.12 -4.54
N THR A 105 -21.30 -23.29 -4.03
CA THR A 105 -22.24 -24.33 -3.58
C THR A 105 -23.11 -23.91 -2.40
N ASP A 106 -22.72 -22.83 -1.72
CA ASP A 106 -23.48 -22.15 -0.66
C ASP A 106 -24.58 -21.22 -1.21
N GLY A 107 -24.69 -21.09 -2.53
CA GLY A 107 -25.68 -20.25 -3.20
C GLY A 107 -25.36 -18.76 -3.09
N LYS A 108 -24.08 -18.40 -2.93
CA LYS A 108 -23.59 -17.01 -2.91
C LYS A 108 -22.71 -16.74 -4.12
N ILE A 109 -22.52 -15.46 -4.45
CA ILE A 109 -21.47 -15.05 -5.37
C ILE A 109 -20.18 -14.93 -4.57
N HIS A 110 -19.11 -15.53 -5.05
CA HIS A 110 -17.77 -15.37 -4.51
C HIS A 110 -16.95 -14.53 -5.48
N TYR A 111 -16.10 -13.67 -4.93
CA TYR A 111 -15.19 -12.81 -5.65
C TYR A 111 -13.81 -12.96 -5.02
N ASP A 112 -12.78 -13.15 -5.85
CA ASP A 112 -11.39 -13.32 -5.44
C ASP A 112 -10.46 -12.50 -6.32
N ALA A 113 -9.94 -11.41 -5.77
CA ALA A 113 -8.95 -10.55 -6.42
C ALA A 113 -7.51 -10.86 -5.98
N SER A 114 -7.24 -12.03 -5.40
CA SER A 114 -5.89 -12.37 -4.92
C SER A 114 -4.84 -12.37 -6.02
N SER A 115 -5.22 -12.64 -7.27
CA SER A 115 -4.31 -12.53 -8.43
C SER A 115 -3.95 -11.10 -8.79
N LEU A 116 -4.66 -10.12 -8.25
CA LEU A 116 -4.47 -8.69 -8.46
C LEU A 116 -3.82 -8.00 -7.25
N SER A 117 -3.22 -8.78 -6.34
CA SER A 117 -2.71 -8.25 -5.08
C SER A 117 -1.61 -7.21 -5.31
N ALA A 118 -0.79 -7.37 -6.34
CA ALA A 118 0.28 -6.42 -6.65
C ALA A 118 -0.27 -5.07 -7.14
N GLU A 119 -1.29 -5.07 -8.00
CA GLU A 119 -1.94 -3.84 -8.44
C GLU A 119 -2.73 -3.16 -7.31
N ILE A 120 -3.35 -3.96 -6.44
CA ILE A 120 -4.12 -3.45 -5.31
C ILE A 120 -3.21 -2.89 -4.22
N GLN A 121 -2.04 -3.50 -3.96
CA GLN A 121 -1.05 -3.02 -2.98
C GLN A 121 -0.22 -1.83 -3.49
N ALA A 122 -0.34 -1.47 -4.77
CA ALA A 122 0.27 -0.28 -5.32
C ALA A 122 -0.64 0.96 -5.20
N LEU A 123 -1.79 0.85 -4.52
CA LEU A 123 -2.73 1.96 -4.37
C LEU A 123 -2.29 2.87 -3.22
N GLY A 124 -1.72 4.03 -3.55
CA GLY A 124 -1.42 5.01 -2.51
C GLY A 124 -2.67 5.57 -1.82
N ALA A 125 -2.48 6.32 -0.73
CA ALA A 125 -3.58 6.87 0.05
C ALA A 125 -4.63 7.64 -0.78
N ASN A 126 -5.91 7.31 -0.55
CA ASN A 126 -7.07 7.83 -1.29
C ASN A 126 -7.21 7.35 -2.74
N GLN A 127 -6.32 6.50 -3.23
CA GLN A 127 -6.55 5.77 -4.48
C GLN A 127 -7.52 4.62 -4.23
N THR A 128 -8.17 4.17 -5.30
CA THR A 128 -9.09 3.04 -5.22
C THR A 128 -8.95 2.16 -6.44
N PHE A 129 -9.05 0.85 -6.21
CA PHE A 129 -9.32 -0.13 -7.25
C PHE A 129 -10.81 -0.46 -7.23
N THR A 130 -11.50 -0.29 -8.36
CA THR A 130 -12.91 -0.63 -8.49
C THR A 130 -13.11 -1.65 -9.58
N ASP A 131 -13.79 -2.73 -9.24
CA ASP A 131 -14.20 -3.78 -10.15
C ASP A 131 -15.72 -3.94 -10.17
N THR A 132 -16.24 -4.43 -11.29
CA THR A 132 -17.66 -4.59 -11.53
C THR A 132 -17.92 -5.91 -12.24
N ILE A 133 -18.93 -6.63 -11.74
CA ILE A 133 -19.54 -7.76 -12.44
C ILE A 133 -21.06 -7.57 -12.46
N GLN A 134 -21.72 -8.25 -13.39
CA GLN A 134 -23.18 -8.37 -13.42
C GLN A 134 -23.60 -9.74 -12.91
N TYR A 135 -24.83 -9.81 -12.41
CA TYR A 135 -25.43 -11.08 -12.03
C TYR A 135 -26.92 -11.08 -12.36
N ALA A 136 -27.48 -12.25 -12.65
CA ALA A 136 -28.90 -12.42 -12.85
C ALA A 136 -29.53 -13.27 -11.74
N ILE A 137 -30.73 -12.89 -11.32
CA ILE A 137 -31.63 -13.75 -10.54
C ILE A 137 -32.78 -14.20 -11.44
N LYS A 138 -33.22 -15.44 -11.26
CA LYS A 138 -34.44 -15.95 -11.90
C LYS A 138 -35.63 -15.79 -10.96
N MET A 139 -36.60 -15.02 -11.43
CA MET A 139 -37.84 -14.73 -10.72
C MET A 139 -38.81 -15.92 -10.78
N SER A 140 -39.78 -15.97 -9.87
CA SER A 140 -40.79 -17.04 -9.80
C SER A 140 -41.70 -17.13 -11.04
N ASN A 141 -41.87 -16.02 -11.75
CA ASN A 141 -42.57 -15.94 -13.04
C ASN A 141 -41.68 -16.40 -14.24
N GLY A 142 -40.45 -16.86 -13.98
CA GLY A 142 -39.50 -17.33 -14.99
C GLY A 142 -38.66 -16.24 -15.65
N THR A 143 -38.89 -14.94 -15.40
CA THR A 143 -38.09 -13.84 -15.97
C THR A 143 -36.77 -13.66 -15.24
N LEU A 144 -35.74 -13.14 -15.93
CA LEU A 144 -34.48 -12.75 -15.30
C LEU A 144 -34.50 -11.28 -14.88
N SER A 145 -33.87 -10.98 -13.75
CA SER A 145 -33.60 -9.63 -13.28
C SER A 145 -32.09 -9.48 -13.06
N ILE A 146 -31.48 -8.42 -13.62
CA ILE A 146 -30.03 -8.18 -13.56
C ILE A 146 -29.71 -7.18 -12.44
N GLY A 147 -28.70 -7.49 -11.65
CA GLY A 147 -28.07 -6.56 -10.72
C GLY A 147 -26.60 -6.36 -11.07
N LYS A 148 -26.04 -5.24 -10.62
CA LYS A 148 -24.61 -4.97 -10.68
C LYS A 148 -23.97 -5.20 -9.32
N LEU A 149 -22.84 -5.88 -9.28
CA LEU A 149 -21.99 -6.01 -8.11
C LEU A 149 -20.74 -5.16 -8.32
N THR A 150 -20.43 -4.31 -7.35
CA THR A 150 -19.27 -3.43 -7.38
C THR A 150 -18.39 -3.71 -6.17
N VAL A 151 -17.12 -4.00 -6.40
CA VAL A 151 -16.11 -4.14 -5.35
C VAL A 151 -15.18 -2.95 -5.41
N THR A 152 -14.97 -2.27 -4.28
CA THR A 152 -14.05 -1.14 -4.18
C THR A 152 -13.01 -1.42 -3.10
N MET A 153 -11.74 -1.50 -3.50
CA MET A 153 -10.60 -1.55 -2.60
C MET A 153 -10.05 -0.16 -2.42
N HIS A 154 -9.85 0.26 -1.17
CA HIS A 154 -9.26 1.54 -0.81
C HIS A 154 -7.79 1.36 -0.48
N GLY A 155 -6.95 2.13 -1.17
CA GLY A 155 -5.52 2.23 -0.89
C GLY A 155 -5.25 2.98 0.41
N THR A 156 -4.22 2.54 1.10
CA THR A 156 -3.60 3.17 2.26
C THR A 156 -2.21 3.67 1.85
N ASN A 157 -1.45 4.25 2.78
CA ASN A 157 -0.06 4.59 2.50
C ASN A 157 0.82 3.50 3.10
N ASP A 158 1.53 2.76 2.27
CA ASP A 158 2.63 1.90 2.68
C ASP A 158 3.87 2.75 2.98
N ALA A 159 4.50 2.53 4.12
CA ALA A 159 5.68 3.28 4.48
C ALA A 159 6.89 2.81 3.67
N ALA A 160 7.64 3.74 3.07
CA ALA A 160 8.88 3.41 2.38
C ALA A 160 9.87 2.61 3.25
N VAL A 161 10.55 1.64 2.65
CA VAL A 161 11.61 0.87 3.31
C VAL A 161 12.96 1.56 3.09
N ILE A 162 13.51 2.17 4.14
CA ILE A 162 14.80 2.91 4.08
C ILE A 162 15.96 2.07 4.64
N THR A 163 16.97 1.83 3.80
CA THR A 163 18.21 1.09 4.10
C THR A 163 19.46 1.92 3.79
N GLY A 164 20.65 1.31 3.83
CA GLY A 164 21.93 1.98 3.58
C GLY A 164 22.62 2.54 4.82
N THR A 165 23.60 3.41 4.61
CA THR A 165 24.46 3.97 5.65
C THR A 165 23.86 5.26 6.20
N SER A 166 23.33 5.21 7.43
CA SER A 166 22.77 6.38 8.12
C SER A 166 23.68 6.97 9.18
N THR A 167 24.88 6.43 9.36
CA THR A 167 25.85 6.91 10.36
C THR A 167 27.24 7.09 9.76
N ALA A 168 27.99 8.04 10.30
CA ALA A 168 29.42 8.19 10.00
C ALA A 168 30.19 8.68 11.22
N GLU A 169 31.50 8.49 11.20
CA GLU A 169 32.41 8.95 12.24
C GLU A 169 33.45 9.90 11.67
N LEU A 170 33.84 10.90 12.45
CA LEU A 170 34.92 11.83 12.18
C LEU A 170 35.85 11.89 13.39
N THR A 171 37.15 11.92 13.12
CA THR A 171 38.14 12.29 14.14
C THR A 171 38.51 13.75 13.93
N GLU A 172 38.42 14.57 14.95
CA GLU A 172 38.84 15.98 14.93
C GLU A 172 40.35 16.12 14.58
N THR A 173 40.72 17.05 13.68
CA THR A 173 42.11 17.21 13.15
C THR A 173 42.58 18.68 13.02
N ASP A 174 42.15 19.57 13.92
CA ASP A 174 42.34 21.02 13.91
C ASP A 174 41.88 21.73 12.62
N ALA A 175 41.04 21.04 11.82
CA ALA A 175 40.44 21.53 10.58
C ALA A 175 38.99 21.02 10.46
N ALA A 176 38.13 21.82 9.82
CA ALA A 176 36.78 21.40 9.48
C ALA A 176 36.84 20.25 8.46
N GLN A 177 36.04 19.21 8.69
CA GLN A 177 36.00 18.00 7.87
C GLN A 177 34.60 17.76 7.31
N SER A 178 34.56 16.94 6.27
CA SER A 178 33.31 16.44 5.69
C SER A 178 33.31 14.92 5.66
N THR A 179 32.13 14.33 5.83
CA THR A 179 31.86 12.91 5.66
C THR A 179 30.53 12.72 4.93
N GLY A 180 30.14 11.49 4.66
CA GLY A 180 28.88 11.21 3.97
C GLY A 180 28.58 9.74 3.87
N GLY A 181 27.46 9.46 3.21
CA GLY A 181 26.99 8.11 2.99
C GLY A 181 25.89 8.09 1.95
N LYS A 182 25.25 6.93 1.84
CA LYS A 182 24.17 6.68 0.90
C LYS A 182 23.05 5.95 1.63
N LEU A 183 21.84 6.50 1.57
CA LEU A 183 20.62 5.78 1.87
C LEU A 183 19.99 5.28 0.57
N ASP A 184 19.32 4.14 0.66
CA ASP A 184 18.50 3.59 -0.40
C ASP A 184 17.06 3.43 0.13
N ALA A 185 16.07 3.69 -0.71
CA ALA A 185 14.67 3.61 -0.34
C ALA A 185 13.85 2.95 -1.45
N THR A 186 12.88 2.13 -1.05
CA THR A 186 11.89 1.50 -1.95
C THR A 186 10.51 1.65 -1.35
N ASP A 187 9.52 1.79 -2.20
CA ASP A 187 8.13 2.00 -1.82
C ASP A 187 7.23 1.31 -2.86
N VAL A 188 6.12 0.73 -2.41
CA VAL A 188 5.21 -0.07 -3.25
C VAL A 188 4.13 0.79 -3.90
N ASP A 189 3.74 1.89 -3.28
CA ASP A 189 2.58 2.69 -3.68
C ASP A 189 2.95 4.09 -4.22
N SER A 190 4.19 4.53 -3.98
CA SER A 190 4.61 5.88 -4.26
C SER A 190 6.12 6.01 -4.56
N SER A 191 6.59 7.24 -4.74
CA SER A 191 7.99 7.50 -5.00
C SER A 191 8.79 7.44 -3.71
N ALA A 192 9.78 6.52 -3.65
CA ALA A 192 10.70 6.41 -2.52
C ALA A 192 11.82 7.49 -2.51
N ALA A 193 11.74 8.52 -3.34
CA ALA A 193 12.77 9.57 -3.39
C ALA A 193 12.82 10.38 -2.09
N PHE A 194 14.03 10.76 -1.66
CA PHE A 194 14.20 11.61 -0.49
C PHE A 194 13.81 13.06 -0.79
N VAL A 195 13.19 13.72 0.18
CA VAL A 195 13.01 15.17 0.17
C VAL A 195 14.40 15.79 0.31
N THR A 196 14.83 16.52 -0.72
CA THR A 196 16.16 17.13 -0.75
C THR A 196 16.29 18.16 0.36
N GLN A 197 17.40 18.08 1.10
CA GLN A 197 17.78 19.08 2.09
C GLN A 197 19.20 19.54 1.77
N THR A 198 19.46 20.85 1.89
CA THR A 198 20.76 21.45 1.59
C THR A 198 21.18 22.31 2.77
N ASP A 199 22.40 22.07 3.25
CA ASP A 199 23.04 22.85 4.31
C ASP A 199 22.20 23.00 5.58
N ALA A 200 21.39 21.98 5.88
CA ALA A 200 20.52 21.95 7.04
C ALA A 200 21.36 21.77 8.31
N ALA A 201 21.20 22.67 9.28
CA ALA A 201 21.95 22.63 10.53
C ALA A 201 21.65 21.33 11.29
N GLY A 202 22.70 20.66 11.76
CA GLY A 202 22.53 19.50 12.61
C GLY A 202 21.98 19.86 13.99
N SER A 203 21.41 18.88 14.68
CA SER A 203 20.76 19.01 15.99
C SER A 203 21.57 19.76 17.06
N ASN A 204 22.90 19.66 17.04
CA ASN A 204 23.78 20.34 17.99
C ASN A 204 24.57 21.51 17.36
N GLY A 205 24.32 21.81 16.08
CA GLY A 205 24.94 22.94 15.38
C GLY A 205 26.44 22.78 15.16
N TYR A 206 26.99 21.57 15.22
CA TYR A 206 28.40 21.29 14.91
C TYR A 206 28.68 21.32 13.40
N GLY A 207 27.66 21.04 12.59
CA GLY A 207 27.80 21.07 11.15
C GLY A 207 26.48 21.18 10.43
N LYS A 208 26.55 20.88 9.14
CA LYS A 208 25.41 20.93 8.24
C LYS A 208 25.31 19.64 7.44
N PHE A 209 24.10 19.15 7.31
CA PHE A 209 23.74 18.00 6.49
C PHE A 209 23.15 18.45 5.15
N SER A 210 23.45 17.71 4.10
CA SER A 210 22.75 17.77 2.82
C SER A 210 22.39 16.35 2.39
N ILE A 211 21.21 16.14 1.83
CA ILE A 211 20.79 14.88 1.21
C ILE A 211 20.13 15.18 -0.14
N ALA A 212 20.56 14.50 -1.19
CA ALA A 212 19.94 14.57 -2.51
C ALA A 212 18.78 13.58 -2.63
N ALA A 213 17.91 13.78 -3.63
CA ALA A 213 16.74 12.91 -3.85
C ALA A 213 17.09 11.43 -4.04
N ASP A 214 18.30 11.13 -4.49
CA ASP A 214 18.80 9.77 -4.66
C ASP A 214 19.28 9.13 -3.35
N GLY A 215 19.26 9.84 -2.22
CA GLY A 215 19.72 9.38 -0.91
C GLY A 215 21.21 9.58 -0.63
N THR A 216 21.98 10.17 -1.55
CA THR A 216 23.37 10.55 -1.28
C THR A 216 23.38 11.72 -0.30
N TRP A 217 24.04 11.54 0.84
CA TRP A 217 24.11 12.56 1.88
C TRP A 217 25.53 12.90 2.28
N THR A 218 25.71 14.15 2.70
CA THR A 218 26.99 14.71 3.17
C THR A 218 26.77 15.44 4.49
N TYR A 219 27.78 15.42 5.34
CA TYR A 219 27.89 16.27 6.52
C TYR A 219 29.18 17.07 6.44
N THR A 220 29.12 18.37 6.70
CA THR A 220 30.29 19.25 6.77
C THR A 220 30.29 20.00 8.09
N MET A 221 31.38 19.87 8.85
CA MET A 221 31.58 20.63 10.09
C MET A 221 31.62 22.13 9.80
N ASN A 222 31.07 22.95 10.69
CA ASN A 222 31.10 24.41 10.53
C ASN A 222 32.48 25.02 10.88
N SER A 223 33.29 24.28 11.63
CA SER A 223 34.61 24.66 12.10
C SER A 223 35.39 23.39 12.46
N ALA A 224 36.63 23.54 12.90
CA ALA A 224 37.42 22.41 13.39
C ALA A 224 36.93 21.86 14.73
N HIS A 225 36.15 22.63 15.50
CA HIS A 225 35.75 22.28 16.87
C HIS A 225 36.93 21.95 17.81
N ASN A 226 37.98 22.77 17.79
CA ASN A 226 39.17 22.62 18.64
C ASN A 226 38.85 22.64 20.15
N GLU A 227 37.65 23.07 20.53
CA GLU A 227 37.10 23.01 21.88
C GLU A 227 36.68 21.59 22.34
N PHE A 228 36.60 20.61 21.44
CA PHE A 228 36.23 19.24 21.80
C PHE A 228 37.26 18.60 22.74
N VAL A 229 36.74 17.85 23.72
CA VAL A 229 37.53 17.18 24.76
C VAL A 229 37.94 15.79 24.30
N GLY A 230 39.22 15.48 24.44
CA GLY A 230 39.79 14.19 24.07
C GLY A 230 39.11 13.01 24.79
N GLY A 231 38.65 12.03 24.01
CA GLY A 231 37.97 10.83 24.50
C GLY A 231 36.51 11.01 24.90
N GLN A 232 35.86 12.08 24.41
CA GLN A 232 34.42 12.28 24.44
C GLN A 232 33.85 12.22 23.01
N ASP A 233 32.63 11.72 22.91
CA ASP A 233 31.85 11.67 21.67
C ASP A 233 30.94 12.89 21.59
N TYR A 234 30.96 13.55 20.44
CA TYR A 234 30.06 14.64 20.09
C TYR A 234 29.24 14.20 18.89
N THR A 235 27.91 14.26 19.01
CA THR A 235 27.02 13.79 17.95
C THR A 235 26.29 14.95 17.30
N ASP A 236 26.09 14.87 16.00
CA ASP A 236 25.17 15.74 15.27
C ASP A 236 24.21 14.89 14.45
N SER A 237 22.97 15.34 14.28
CA SER A 237 21.95 14.54 13.59
C SER A 237 20.94 15.38 12.83
N ILE A 238 20.29 14.76 11.85
CA ILE A 238 19.14 15.33 11.13
C ILE A 238 18.13 14.22 10.79
N THR A 239 16.85 14.58 10.74
CA THR A 239 15.80 13.72 10.20
C THR A 239 15.61 14.01 8.71
N VAL A 240 15.73 12.97 7.89
CA VAL A 240 15.41 13.00 6.46
C VAL A 240 14.13 12.22 6.22
N THR A 241 13.39 12.58 5.16
CA THR A 241 12.12 11.94 4.82
C THR A 241 12.08 11.58 3.35
N THR A 242 11.41 10.49 3.00
CA THR A 242 10.96 10.18 1.64
C THR A 242 9.72 11.00 1.27
N ALA A 243 9.29 10.94 0.01
CA ALA A 243 8.19 11.76 -0.50
C ALA A 243 6.84 11.45 0.15
N ASP A 244 6.63 10.20 0.58
CA ASP A 244 5.47 9.72 1.36
C ASP A 244 5.51 10.16 2.84
N GLY A 245 6.65 10.71 3.30
CA GLY A 245 6.85 11.15 4.69
C GLY A 245 7.56 10.12 5.58
N THR A 246 7.92 8.94 5.07
CA THR A 246 8.67 7.96 5.86
C THR A 246 10.05 8.50 6.22
N SER A 247 10.41 8.40 7.51
CA SER A 247 11.51 9.15 8.11
C SER A 247 12.69 8.28 8.52
N LYS A 248 13.92 8.80 8.39
CA LYS A 248 15.17 8.20 8.88
C LYS A 248 16.05 9.27 9.52
N VAL A 249 16.77 8.91 10.58
CA VAL A 249 17.76 9.80 11.22
C VAL A 249 19.15 9.51 10.66
N LEU A 250 19.83 10.56 10.20
CA LEU A 250 21.26 10.56 9.92
C LEU A 250 22.01 11.02 11.17
N THR A 251 23.12 10.36 11.52
CA THR A 251 23.93 10.72 12.69
C THR A 251 25.41 10.70 12.39
N VAL A 252 26.11 11.77 12.76
CA VAL A 252 27.57 11.83 12.69
C VAL A 252 28.15 11.94 14.09
N THR A 253 29.07 11.05 14.43
CA THR A 253 29.83 11.07 15.68
C THR A 253 31.20 11.66 15.43
N MET A 254 31.63 12.58 16.29
CA MET A 254 32.90 13.28 16.21
C MET A 254 33.67 13.05 17.49
N GLN A 255 34.93 12.64 17.36
CA GLN A 255 35.80 12.35 18.48
C GLN A 255 37.12 13.08 18.35
N ARG A 256 37.60 13.62 19.47
CA ARG A 256 39.01 14.02 19.58
C ARG A 256 39.80 12.89 20.21
N PHE A 257 40.95 12.53 19.64
CA PHE A 257 41.83 11.56 20.29
C PHE A 257 42.26 12.07 21.66
N ARG A 258 42.31 11.17 22.66
CA ARG A 258 42.95 11.51 23.93
C ARG A 258 44.42 11.81 23.65
N ASP A 259 44.86 13.02 23.95
CA ASP A 259 46.27 13.36 24.00
C ASP A 259 46.97 12.38 24.97
N ARG A 260 47.65 11.38 24.41
CA ARG A 260 48.55 10.53 25.19
C ARG A 260 49.80 11.34 25.51
N GLY A 261 49.74 12.16 26.55
CA GLY A 261 50.90 12.44 27.40
C GLY A 261 51.82 13.62 27.04
N CYS A 262 51.38 14.67 26.35
CA CYS A 262 52.26 15.84 26.11
C CYS A 262 52.52 16.73 27.35
N ARG A 263 52.02 16.37 28.54
CA ARG A 263 52.36 17.05 29.81
C ARG A 263 53.62 16.52 30.50
N ALA A 264 54.18 15.37 30.11
CA ALA A 264 55.32 14.77 30.83
C ALA A 264 56.70 15.34 30.44
N ASP A 265 56.87 15.92 29.24
CA ASP A 265 58.19 16.34 28.76
C ASP A 265 58.55 17.80 29.08
N ARG A 266 57.56 18.64 29.40
CA ARG A 266 57.80 20.06 29.77
C ARG A 266 58.29 20.23 31.21
N GLN A 267 57.93 19.34 32.12
CA GLN A 267 58.44 19.36 33.51
C GLN A 267 59.85 18.77 33.63
N ARG A 268 60.23 17.78 32.81
CA ARG A 268 61.58 17.20 32.85
C ARG A 268 62.69 18.11 32.28
N ARG A 269 62.35 19.09 31.43
CA ARG A 269 63.32 20.11 30.97
C ARG A 269 63.50 21.26 31.97
N SER A 270 62.52 21.54 32.81
CA SER A 270 62.61 22.57 33.86
C SER A 270 63.45 22.13 35.07
N ASP A 271 63.47 20.83 35.39
CA ASP A 271 64.22 20.30 36.54
C ASP A 271 65.69 19.97 36.23
N ARG A 272 66.13 20.07 34.96
CA ARG A 272 67.54 19.90 34.55
C ARG A 272 68.31 21.21 34.37
N GLN A 273 67.69 22.37 34.63
CA GLN A 273 68.30 23.70 34.50
C GLN A 273 68.14 24.55 35.76
N ARG A 274 68.33 23.96 36.95
CA ARG A 274 68.68 24.73 38.14
C ARG A 274 70.13 24.43 38.53
N PRO A 275 71.01 25.45 38.57
CA PRO A 275 72.41 25.30 38.96
C PRO A 275 72.57 24.98 40.45
#